data_AF-D3ASM9-F1
#
_entry.id   AF-D3ASM9-F1
#
_cell.length_a   1.000
_cell.length_b   1.000
_cell.length_c   1.000
_cell.angle_alpha   90.00
_cell.angle_beta   90.00
_cell.angle_gamma   90.00
#
_symmetry.space_group_name_H-M   'P 1'
#
loop_
_entity.id
_entity.type
_entity.pdbx_description
1 polymer ?
#
loop_
_entity_poly.entity_id
_entity_poly.type
_entity_poly.pdbx_seq_one_letter_code
_entity_poly.pdbx_strand_id
1 'polypeptide(L)'
;DEREAAGSLLLEIGQSLDSMESRKIGTYKGFDVVINKKFSDCTMQLCGNMKYTADMSSSASGNMVRLENLLSGLEKRVAAHKENLEQYKRNMEESKKEFNKTFTYELELRQKLVRQKEINDELEIKEEGEELVVTDNLPEQAVAR
;
A
#
# COMPACT_ATOMS: atom_id res chain seq x y z
N ASP A 1 17.65 39.19 -0.94
CA ASP A 1 16.75 38.25 -0.26
C ASP A 1 17.48 36.90 -0.15
N GLU A 2 17.81 36.46 1.06
CA GLU A 2 18.66 35.27 1.26
C GLU A 2 18.02 33.99 0.70
N ARG A 3 16.68 33.92 0.71
CA ARG A 3 15.92 32.79 0.16
C ARG A 3 16.06 32.69 -1.35
N GLU A 4 16.07 33.83 -2.04
CA GLU A 4 16.22 33.87 -3.49
C GLU A 4 17.64 33.47 -3.91
N ALA A 5 18.66 33.94 -3.18
CA ALA A 5 20.04 33.52 -3.38
C ALA A 5 20.23 32.01 -3.18
N ALA A 6 19.64 31.44 -2.13
CA ALA A 6 19.65 29.99 -1.89
C ALA A 6 18.96 29.21 -3.01
N GLY A 7 17.80 29.69 -3.50
CA GLY A 7 17.08 29.07 -4.60
C GLY A 7 17.87 29.07 -5.92
N SER A 8 18.61 30.15 -6.20
CA SER A 8 19.47 30.25 -7.37
C SER A 8 20.67 29.31 -7.30
N LEU A 9 21.30 29.19 -6.12
CA LEU A 9 22.38 28.22 -5.89
C LEU A 9 21.91 26.77 -6.10
N LEU A 10 20.70 26.43 -5.64
CA LEU A 10 20.13 25.10 -5.88
C LEU A 10 19.97 24.82 -7.39
N LEU A 11 19.51 25.81 -8.15
CA LEU A 11 19.35 25.67 -9.60
C LEU A 11 20.68 25.52 -10.32
N GLU A 12 21.66 26.35 -9.98
CA GLU A 12 23.00 26.30 -10.56
C GLU A 12 23.65 24.94 -10.31
N ILE A 13 23.56 24.44 -9.06
CA ILE A 13 24.08 23.12 -8.73
C ILE A 13 23.36 22.04 -9.54
N GLY A 14 22.03 22.05 -9.58
CA GLY A 14 21.26 21.07 -10.36
C GLY A 14 21.58 21.07 -11.85
N GLN A 15 21.90 22.22 -12.43
CA GLN A 15 22.34 22.34 -13.82
C GLN A 15 23.76 21.81 -14.02
N SER A 16 24.66 22.09 -13.07
CA SER A 16 26.07 21.69 -13.12
C SER A 16 26.34 20.19 -12.93
N LEU A 17 25.37 19.44 -12.41
CA LEU A 17 25.52 18.00 -12.18
C LEU A 17 25.51 17.21 -13.48
N ASP A 18 26.33 16.15 -13.52
CA ASP A 18 26.30 15.18 -14.61
C ASP A 18 25.08 14.25 -14.48
N SER A 19 24.76 13.54 -15.56
CA SER A 19 23.69 12.54 -15.54
C SER A 19 24.00 11.42 -14.56
N MET A 20 23.02 11.02 -13.77
CA MET A 20 23.14 9.99 -12.72
C MET A 20 24.05 10.40 -11.54
N GLU A 21 24.31 11.69 -11.37
CA GLU A 21 25.03 12.23 -10.22
C GLU A 21 24.08 12.68 -9.11
N SER A 22 24.55 12.61 -7.86
CA SER A 22 23.89 13.27 -6.73
C SER A 22 24.91 13.99 -5.88
N ARG A 23 24.54 15.18 -5.39
CA ARG A 23 25.42 16.04 -4.59
C ARG A 23 24.70 16.58 -3.38
N LYS A 24 25.33 16.44 -2.22
CA LYS A 24 24.91 17.10 -0.98
C LYS A 24 25.29 18.58 -1.04
N ILE A 25 24.32 19.45 -0.78
CA ILE A 25 24.49 20.91 -0.89
C ILE A 25 24.59 21.54 0.49
N GLY A 26 23.94 20.95 1.49
CA GLY A 26 24.00 21.45 2.84
C GLY A 26 22.99 20.76 3.75
N THR A 27 22.67 21.43 4.84
CA THR A 27 21.71 20.96 5.84
C THR A 27 20.58 21.97 6.00
N TYR A 28 19.34 21.49 6.01
CA TYR A 28 18.15 22.31 6.22
C TYR A 28 17.32 21.74 7.38
N LYS A 29 17.20 22.51 8.47
CA LYS A 29 16.49 22.13 9.71
C LYS A 29 16.82 20.71 10.22
N GLY A 30 18.11 20.33 10.15
CA GLY A 30 18.60 19.02 10.61
C GLY A 30 18.54 17.89 9.58
N PHE A 31 18.10 18.16 8.36
CA PHE A 31 18.11 17.20 7.25
C PHE A 31 19.20 17.56 6.24
N ASP A 32 19.85 16.54 5.69
CA ASP A 32 20.77 16.73 4.58
C ASP A 32 19.99 17.02 3.29
N VAL A 33 20.30 18.12 2.63
CA VAL A 33 19.73 18.49 1.33
C VAL A 33 20.64 17.97 0.23
N VAL A 34 20.12 17.08 -0.61
CA VAL A 34 20.83 16.45 -1.73
C VAL A 34 20.08 16.75 -3.01
N ILE A 35 20.77 17.23 -4.04
CA ILE A 35 20.21 17.25 -5.40
C ILE A 35 20.64 15.97 -6.11
N ASN A 36 19.69 15.33 -6.77
CA ASN A 36 19.87 14.10 -7.52
C ASN A 36 19.37 14.31 -8.95
N LYS A 37 20.27 14.15 -9.92
CA LYS A 37 19.98 14.28 -11.34
C LYS A 37 19.95 12.89 -11.98
N LYS A 38 18.79 12.51 -12.49
CA LYS A 38 18.58 11.25 -13.23
C LYS A 38 18.25 11.59 -14.67
N PHE A 39 19.20 11.37 -15.57
CA PHE A 39 19.05 11.77 -16.98
C PHE A 39 18.73 13.28 -17.08
N SER A 40 17.54 13.62 -17.55
CA SER A 40 17.06 15.00 -17.68
C SER A 40 16.35 15.50 -16.41
N ASP A 41 15.93 14.60 -15.52
CA ASP A 41 15.13 14.95 -14.34
C ASP A 41 16.03 15.35 -13.18
N CYS A 42 15.73 16.48 -12.57
CA CYS A 42 16.45 16.99 -11.40
C CYS A 42 15.51 17.02 -10.20
N THR A 43 15.92 16.35 -9.13
CA THR A 43 15.13 16.21 -7.91
C THR A 43 15.92 16.67 -6.70
N MET A 44 15.22 17.24 -5.73
CA MET A 44 15.76 17.65 -4.44
C MET A 44 15.28 16.68 -3.37
N GLN A 45 16.20 16.26 -2.51
CA GLN A 45 15.97 15.25 -1.49
C GLN A 45 16.33 15.78 -0.11
N LEU A 46 15.43 15.58 0.85
CA LEU A 46 15.69 15.69 2.28
C LEU A 46 16.07 14.31 2.82
N CYS A 47 17.28 14.17 3.30
CA CYS A 47 17.85 12.94 3.82
C CYS A 47 18.00 13.02 5.35
N GLY A 48 17.35 12.08 6.04
CA GLY A 48 17.59 11.76 7.45
C GLY A 48 17.72 10.24 7.57
N ASN A 49 16.92 9.61 8.45
CA ASN A 49 16.78 8.14 8.46
C ASN A 49 16.08 7.60 7.20
N MET A 50 15.22 8.43 6.60
CA MET A 50 14.56 8.16 5.34
C MET A 50 14.90 9.27 4.34
N LYS A 51 14.61 9.01 3.06
CA LYS A 51 14.78 9.98 1.97
C LYS A 51 13.42 10.46 1.51
N TYR A 52 13.26 11.77 1.43
CA TYR A 52 12.05 12.42 0.94
C TYR A 52 12.40 13.26 -0.28
N THR A 53 11.68 13.07 -1.39
CA THR A 53 12.03 13.67 -2.68
C THR A 53 10.95 14.64 -3.13
N ALA A 54 11.37 15.73 -3.79
CA ALA A 54 10.52 16.65 -4.53
C ALA A 54 11.20 17.04 -5.85
N ASP A 55 10.42 17.23 -6.91
CA ASP A 55 10.95 17.65 -8.20
C ASP A 55 11.38 19.12 -8.17
N MET A 56 12.48 19.43 -8.87
CA MET A 56 12.90 20.81 -9.06
C MET A 56 12.18 21.43 -10.25
N SER A 57 11.83 22.72 -10.15
CA SER A 57 11.39 23.53 -11.29
C SER A 57 12.44 24.57 -11.67
N SER A 58 12.20 25.29 -12.76
CA SER A 58 13.06 26.39 -13.24
C SER A 58 13.06 27.66 -12.37
N SER A 59 12.33 27.68 -11.25
CA SER A 59 12.15 28.87 -10.41
C SER A 59 12.87 28.71 -9.09
N ALA A 60 13.81 29.62 -8.80
CA ALA A 60 14.58 29.66 -7.55
C ALA A 60 13.65 29.72 -6.32
N SER A 61 12.72 30.69 -6.32
CA SER A 61 11.75 30.85 -5.24
C SER A 61 10.79 29.66 -5.14
N GLY A 62 10.35 29.10 -6.27
CA GLY A 62 9.51 27.91 -6.31
C GLY A 62 10.18 26.67 -5.69
N ASN A 63 11.48 26.49 -5.92
CA ASN A 63 12.23 25.38 -5.31
C ASN A 63 12.35 25.51 -3.80
N MET A 64 12.56 26.72 -3.29
CA MET A 64 12.56 26.97 -1.84
C MET A 64 11.20 26.67 -1.21
N VAL A 65 10.10 27.06 -1.85
CA VAL A 65 8.74 26.72 -1.39
C VAL A 65 8.52 25.20 -1.41
N ARG A 66 9.01 24.50 -2.44
CA ARG A 66 8.93 23.03 -2.48
C ARG A 66 9.73 22.37 -1.37
N LEU A 67 10.92 22.88 -1.03
CA LEU A 67 11.71 22.39 0.10
C LEU A 67 10.96 22.54 1.43
N GLU A 68 10.31 23.69 1.63
CA GLU A 68 9.51 23.97 2.82
C GLU A 68 8.25 23.09 2.89
N ASN A 69 7.58 22.89 1.75
CA ASN A 69 6.44 21.97 1.64
C ASN A 69 6.85 20.52 1.88
N LEU A 70 8.02 20.10 1.40
CA LEU A 70 8.55 18.76 1.60
C LEU A 70 8.81 18.50 3.09
N LEU A 71 9.36 19.48 3.81
CA LEU A 71 9.59 19.38 5.25
C LEU A 71 8.27 19.39 6.05
N SER A 72 7.38 20.35 5.79
CA SER A 72 6.08 20.43 6.49
C SER A 72 5.17 19.24 6.19
N GLY A 73 5.32 18.62 5.02
CA GLY A 73 4.63 17.38 4.66
C GLY A 73 5.00 16.18 5.54
N LEU A 74 6.16 16.21 6.21
CA LEU A 74 6.57 15.11 7.09
C LEU A 74 5.67 15.00 8.32
N GLU A 75 5.26 16.11 8.91
CA GLU A 75 4.35 16.12 10.06
C GLU A 75 2.99 15.51 9.67
N LYS A 76 2.47 15.87 8.49
CA LYS A 76 1.24 15.29 7.94
C LYS A 76 1.36 13.78 7.71
N ARG A 77 2.50 13.32 7.20
CA ARG A 77 2.78 11.88 7.02
C ARG A 77 2.79 11.13 8.34
N VAL A 78 3.43 11.70 9.38
CA VAL A 78 3.44 11.11 10.72
C VAL A 78 2.02 10.97 11.27
N ALA A 79 1.19 11.99 11.13
CA ALA A 79 -0.21 11.94 11.54
C ALA A 79 -0.99 10.84 10.80
N ALA A 80 -0.88 10.80 9.46
CA ALA A 80 -1.54 9.80 8.64
C ALA A 80 -1.09 8.36 8.97
N HIS A 81 0.20 8.14 9.21
CA HIS A 81 0.70 6.82 9.60
C HIS A 81 0.19 6.36 10.97
N LYS A 82 0.02 7.28 11.93
CA LYS A 82 -0.58 6.96 13.24
C LYS A 82 -2.04 6.58 13.09
N GLU A 83 -2.82 7.34 12.32
CA GLU A 83 -4.23 7.04 12.05
C GLU A 83 -4.40 5.69 11.35
N ASN A 84 -3.60 5.44 10.30
CA ASN A 84 -3.60 4.15 9.60
C ASN A 84 -3.25 2.99 10.53
N LEU A 85 -2.28 3.17 11.43
CA LEU A 85 -1.92 2.14 12.41
C LEU A 85 -3.10 1.81 13.34
N GLU A 86 -3.82 2.82 13.82
CA GLU A 86 -5.02 2.62 14.64
C GLU A 86 -6.13 1.92 13.85
N GLN A 87 -6.35 2.31 12.60
CA GLN A 87 -7.32 1.66 11.72
C GLN A 87 -6.96 0.19 11.48
N TYR A 88 -5.70 -0.13 11.20
CA TYR A 88 -5.26 -1.52 10.99
C TYR A 88 -5.43 -2.36 12.25
N LYS A 89 -5.16 -1.80 13.43
CA LYS A 89 -5.41 -2.48 14.70
C LYS A 89 -6.89 -2.81 14.88
N ARG A 90 -7.79 -1.85 14.62
CA ARG A 90 -9.25 -2.07 14.66
C ARG A 90 -9.68 -3.15 13.67
N ASN A 91 -9.29 -3.01 12.40
CA ASN A 91 -9.63 -3.98 11.35
C ASN A 91 -9.13 -5.39 11.69
N MET A 92 -7.93 -5.50 12.26
CA MET A 92 -7.36 -6.78 12.70
C MET A 92 -8.16 -7.40 13.85
N GLU A 93 -8.60 -6.59 14.83
CA GLU A 93 -9.44 -7.08 15.93
C GLU A 93 -10.82 -7.52 15.44
N GLU A 94 -11.47 -6.74 14.60
CA GLU A 94 -12.76 -7.08 13.98
C GLU A 94 -12.65 -8.33 13.11
N SER A 95 -11.63 -8.41 12.27
CA SER A 95 -11.38 -9.60 11.43
C SER A 95 -11.15 -10.85 12.27
N LYS A 96 -10.48 -10.74 13.41
CA LYS A 96 -10.32 -11.86 14.35
C LYS A 96 -11.66 -12.26 14.99
N LYS A 97 -12.51 -11.30 15.35
CA LYS A 97 -13.84 -11.59 15.91
C LYS A 97 -14.71 -12.31 14.90
N GLU A 98 -14.79 -11.79 13.67
CA GLU A 98 -15.56 -12.42 12.60
C GLU A 98 -14.98 -13.77 12.16
N PHE A 99 -13.65 -13.96 12.17
CA PHE A 99 -13.06 -15.27 11.91
C PHE A 99 -13.48 -16.34 12.92
N ASN A 100 -13.62 -15.97 14.20
CA ASN A 100 -14.06 -16.89 15.25
C ASN A 100 -15.58 -17.09 15.28
N LYS A 101 -16.33 -16.40 14.41
CA LYS A 101 -17.77 -16.51 14.36
C LYS A 101 -18.15 -17.83 13.69
N THR A 102 -18.80 -18.70 14.45
CA THR A 102 -19.31 -19.97 13.94
C THR A 102 -20.35 -19.72 12.85
N PHE A 103 -20.41 -20.61 11.86
CA PHE A 103 -21.43 -20.52 10.82
C PHE A 103 -22.81 -20.71 11.45
N THR A 104 -23.66 -19.68 11.37
CA THR A 104 -24.96 -19.65 12.08
C THR A 104 -25.90 -20.78 11.67
N TYR A 105 -25.74 -21.28 10.44
CA TYR A 105 -26.56 -22.36 9.89
C TYR A 105 -25.81 -23.70 9.84
N GLU A 106 -24.74 -23.88 10.62
CA GLU A 106 -23.95 -25.11 10.61
C GLU A 106 -24.81 -26.35 10.92
N LEU A 107 -25.72 -26.24 11.90
CA LEU A 107 -26.62 -27.32 12.28
C LEU A 107 -27.65 -27.61 11.17
N GLU A 108 -28.29 -26.57 10.62
CA GLU A 108 -29.28 -26.73 9.55
C GLU A 108 -28.64 -27.31 8.28
N LEU A 109 -27.43 -26.84 7.93
CA LEU A 109 -26.65 -27.37 6.82
C LEU A 109 -26.33 -28.85 7.03
N ARG A 110 -25.88 -29.24 8.23
CA ARG A 110 -25.60 -30.64 8.57
C ARG A 110 -26.85 -31.52 8.46
N GLN A 111 -28.00 -31.04 8.94
CA GLN A 111 -29.27 -31.75 8.82
C GLN A 111 -29.70 -31.94 7.36
N LYS A 112 -29.60 -30.88 6.53
CA LYS A 112 -29.92 -30.95 5.10
C LYS A 112 -28.99 -31.89 4.35
N LEU A 113 -27.69 -31.89 4.67
CA LEU A 113 -26.70 -32.80 4.08
C LEU A 113 -26.99 -34.27 4.44
N VAL A 114 -27.34 -34.56 5.70
CA VAL A 114 -27.73 -35.92 6.11
C VAL A 114 -28.97 -36.38 5.36
N ARG A 115 -30.01 -35.53 5.30
CA ARG A 115 -31.25 -35.88 4.58
C ARG A 115 -31.02 -36.07 3.08
N GLN A 116 -30.17 -35.24 2.47
CA GLN A 116 -29.78 -35.41 1.07
C GLN A 116 -29.08 -36.75 0.85
N LYS A 117 -28.15 -37.13 1.73
CA LYS A 117 -27.48 -38.42 1.67
C LYS A 117 -28.46 -39.59 1.77
N GLU A 118 -29.39 -39.55 2.72
CA GLU A 118 -30.44 -40.57 2.85
C GLU A 118 -31.27 -40.71 1.57
N ILE A 119 -31.66 -39.58 0.95
CA ILE A 119 -32.42 -39.59 -0.30
C ILE A 119 -31.60 -40.17 -1.44
N ASN A 120 -30.30 -39.84 -1.53
CA ASN A 120 -29.40 -40.39 -2.53
C ASN A 120 -29.25 -41.91 -2.35
N ASP A 121 -29.01 -42.38 -1.12
CA ASP A 121 -28.88 -43.81 -0.81
C ASP A 121 -30.19 -44.56 -1.17
N GLU A 122 -31.36 -43.99 -0.87
CA GLU A 122 -32.66 -44.57 -1.24
C GLU A 122 -32.94 -44.58 -2.75
N LEU A 123 -32.43 -43.59 -3.49
CA LEU A 123 -32.55 -43.53 -4.94
C LEU A 123 -31.59 -44.51 -5.62
N GLU A 124 -30.34 -44.60 -5.15
CA GLU A 124 -29.32 -45.51 -5.66
C GLU A 124 -29.71 -46.98 -5.43
N ILE A 125 -30.39 -47.31 -4.31
CA ILE A 125 -30.98 -48.64 -4.07
C ILE A 125 -32.16 -48.95 -5.02
N LYS A 126 -32.80 -47.93 -5.61
CA LYS A 126 -33.93 -48.10 -6.56
C LYS A 126 -33.50 -48.13 -8.02
N GLU A 127 -32.29 -47.68 -8.34
CA GLU A 127 -31.75 -47.61 -9.69
C GLU A 127 -30.73 -48.73 -9.95
N GLU A 128 -31.16 -49.99 -10.01
CA GLU A 128 -30.38 -51.06 -10.67
C GLU A 128 -30.36 -50.90 -12.22
N GLY A 129 -30.48 -49.68 -12.73
CA GLY A 129 -30.45 -49.42 -14.16
C GLY A 129 -30.80 -47.99 -14.53
N GLU A 130 -29.87 -47.06 -14.30
CA GLU A 130 -29.52 -46.00 -15.26
C GLU A 130 -28.30 -45.22 -14.71
N GLU A 131 -27.20 -45.21 -15.47
CA GLU A 131 -25.91 -44.65 -15.08
C GLU A 131 -25.97 -43.11 -15.18
N LEU A 132 -26.27 -42.43 -14.06
CA LEU A 132 -26.16 -40.98 -13.96
C LEU A 132 -24.71 -40.59 -13.62
N VAL A 133 -24.00 -40.08 -14.62
CA VAL A 133 -22.67 -39.47 -14.47
C VAL A 133 -22.80 -38.21 -13.60
N VAL A 134 -22.61 -38.38 -12.29
CA VAL A 134 -22.42 -37.28 -11.35
C VAL A 134 -21.02 -36.72 -11.61
N THR A 135 -20.95 -35.64 -12.38
CA THR A 135 -19.72 -34.85 -12.46
C THR A 135 -19.39 -34.32 -11.05
N ASP A 136 -18.20 -34.64 -10.56
CA ASP A 136 -17.58 -34.14 -9.31
C ASP A 136 -17.37 -32.61 -9.33
N ASN A 137 -18.43 -31.83 -9.52
CA ASN A 137 -18.41 -30.42 -9.16
C ASN A 137 -18.72 -30.32 -7.66
N LEU A 138 -17.74 -30.71 -6.85
CA LEU A 138 -17.46 -29.96 -5.64
C LEU A 138 -17.32 -28.50 -6.09
N PRO A 139 -18.15 -27.55 -5.64
CA PRO A 139 -17.85 -26.14 -5.88
C PRO A 139 -16.47 -25.90 -5.28
N GLU A 140 -15.50 -25.76 -6.18
CA GLU A 140 -14.11 -25.52 -5.91
C GLU A 140 -14.06 -24.46 -4.83
N GLN A 141 -13.47 -24.84 -3.70
CA GLN A 141 -13.39 -23.98 -2.54
C GLN A 141 -12.84 -22.64 -3.01
N ALA A 142 -13.61 -21.58 -2.79
CA ALA A 142 -13.08 -20.22 -2.80
C ALA A 142 -12.13 -20.08 -1.60
N VAL A 143 -10.98 -20.76 -1.65
CA VAL A 143 -9.78 -20.42 -0.91
C VAL A 143 -8.95 -19.54 -1.84
N ALA A 144 -9.40 -18.31 -1.99
CA ALA A 144 -8.53 -17.22 -2.40
C ALA A 144 -8.50 -16.23 -1.23
N ARG A 145 -7.51 -16.43 -0.36
CA ARG A 145 -6.84 -15.34 0.36
C ARG A 145 -5.48 -15.15 -0.27
#